data_AF-A0A0T5P4A1-F1
#
_entry.id   AF-A0A0T5P4A1-F1
#
_cell.length_a   1.000
_cell.length_b   1.000
_cell.length_c   1.000
_cell.angle_alpha   90.00
_cell.angle_beta   90.00
_cell.angle_gamma   90.00
#
_symmetry.space_group_name_H-M   'P 1'
#
loop_
_entity.id
_entity.type
_entity.pdbx_description
1 polymer ?
#
loop_
_entity_poly.entity_id
_entity_poly.type
_entity_poly.pdbx_seq_one_letter_code
_entity_poly.pdbx_strand_id
1 'polypeptide(L)'
;MRLTSEEREALQHLGHVFDQDTFLIHGSLDEAIAEMVDGLDVKERLRLRRTLERLLATCSNAELKGYFNRSGAEAFINARGARMIFETALKHTTERRNAT
;
A
#
# COMPACT_ATOMS: atom_id res chain seq x y z
N MET A 1 4.20 14.99 -7.17
CA MET A 1 5.10 15.14 -5.99
C MET A 1 6.29 14.19 -6.12
N ARG A 2 7.48 14.49 -5.59
CA ARG A 2 8.63 13.56 -5.60
C ARG A 2 8.70 12.78 -4.29
N LEU A 3 8.76 11.45 -4.39
CA LEU A 3 8.99 10.56 -3.25
C LEU A 3 10.47 10.55 -2.85
N THR A 4 10.74 10.47 -1.55
CA THR A 4 12.09 10.13 -1.04
C THR A 4 12.43 8.67 -1.40
N SER A 5 13.70 8.26 -1.21
CA SER A 5 14.10 6.86 -1.44
C SER A 5 13.37 5.91 -0.48
N GLU A 6 13.24 6.30 0.79
CA GLU A 6 12.54 5.52 1.82
C GLU A 6 11.04 5.37 1.52
N GLU A 7 10.40 6.41 1.01
CA GLU A 7 8.98 6.36 0.63
C GLU A 7 8.75 5.44 -0.58
N ARG A 8 9.71 5.37 -1.51
CA ARG A 8 9.63 4.44 -2.65
C ARG A 8 9.78 3.01 -2.19
N GLU A 9 10.74 2.74 -1.32
CA GLU A 9 10.95 1.40 -0.73
C GLU A 9 9.70 0.95 0.02
N ALA A 10 9.12 1.81 0.86
CA ALA A 10 7.87 1.50 1.56
C ALA A 10 6.71 1.17 0.60
N LEU A 11 6.57 1.92 -0.51
CA LEU A 11 5.54 1.66 -1.51
C LEU A 11 5.82 0.45 -2.41
N GLN A 12 7.07 0.00 -2.54
CA GLN A 12 7.39 -1.22 -3.30
C GLN A 12 6.74 -2.45 -2.66
N HIS A 13 6.74 -2.56 -1.33
CA HIS A 13 6.01 -3.63 -0.63
C HIS A 13 4.51 -3.65 -0.97
N LEU A 14 3.89 -2.48 -1.05
CA LEU A 14 2.49 -2.36 -1.45
C LEU A 14 2.26 -2.72 -2.93
N GLY A 15 3.25 -2.46 -3.79
CA GLY A 15 3.22 -2.87 -5.19
C GLY A 15 3.22 -4.40 -5.39
N HIS A 16 3.99 -5.12 -4.56
CA HIS A 16 4.09 -6.59 -4.60
C HIS A 16 2.79 -7.33 -4.25
N VAL A 17 1.87 -6.66 -3.55
CA VAL A 17 0.52 -7.20 -3.31
C VAL A 17 -0.21 -7.52 -4.62
N PHE A 18 0.16 -6.85 -5.71
CA PHE A 18 -0.48 -6.98 -7.00
C PHE A 18 0.27 -7.89 -7.98
N ASP A 19 1.28 -8.62 -7.53
CA ASP A 19 1.90 -9.66 -8.34
C ASP A 19 0.88 -10.79 -8.58
N GLN A 20 0.90 -11.40 -9.78
CA GLN A 20 -0.15 -12.34 -10.23
C GLN A 20 -0.36 -13.51 -9.27
N ASP A 21 0.69 -13.95 -8.59
CA ASP A 21 0.66 -15.07 -7.67
C ASP A 21 -0.03 -14.72 -6.34
N THR A 22 0.03 -13.45 -5.92
CA THR A 22 -0.53 -12.99 -4.65
C THR A 22 -2.05 -13.16 -4.59
N PHE A 23 -2.77 -12.89 -5.69
CA PHE A 23 -4.22 -13.10 -5.77
C PHE A 23 -4.63 -14.57 -5.92
N LEU A 24 -3.72 -15.45 -6.31
CA LEU A 24 -3.97 -16.90 -6.31
C LEU A 24 -3.82 -17.49 -4.91
N ILE A 25 -2.99 -16.87 -4.06
CA ILE A 25 -2.72 -17.29 -2.68
C ILE A 25 -3.76 -16.73 -1.71
N HIS A 26 -4.13 -15.45 -1.85
CA HIS A 26 -5.08 -14.81 -0.94
C HIS A 26 -6.48 -14.71 -1.57
N GLY A 27 -7.51 -15.01 -0.79
CA GLY A 27 -8.91 -14.99 -1.24
C GLY A 27 -9.45 -13.58 -1.52
N SER A 28 -8.75 -12.54 -1.04
CA SER A 28 -9.14 -11.14 -1.24
C SER A 28 -7.95 -10.18 -1.20
N LEU A 29 -8.14 -8.98 -1.77
CA LEU A 29 -7.17 -7.89 -1.72
C LEU A 29 -6.92 -7.40 -0.29
N ASP A 30 -7.93 -7.42 0.59
CA ASP A 30 -7.78 -6.98 1.98
C ASP A 30 -6.83 -7.93 2.75
N GLU A 31 -7.01 -9.24 2.56
CA GLU A 31 -6.13 -10.26 3.15
C GLU A 31 -4.69 -10.16 2.62
N ALA A 32 -4.53 -9.94 1.32
CA ALA A 32 -3.20 -9.78 0.72
C ALA A 32 -2.47 -8.54 1.26
N ILE A 33 -3.18 -7.42 1.44
CA ILE A 33 -2.62 -6.21 2.06
C ILE A 33 -2.29 -6.46 3.54
N ALA A 34 -3.17 -7.15 4.26
CA ALA A 34 -2.95 -7.46 5.68
C ALA A 34 -1.71 -8.33 5.88
N GLU A 35 -1.55 -9.40 5.10
CA GLU A 35 -0.40 -10.30 5.17
C GLU A 35 0.91 -9.59 4.81
N MET A 36 0.89 -8.75 3.76
CA MET A 36 2.04 -7.92 3.43
C MET A 36 2.45 -7.01 4.59
N VAL A 37 1.49 -6.33 5.24
CA VAL A 37 1.77 -5.46 6.40
C VAL A 37 2.26 -6.27 7.61
N ASP A 38 1.75 -7.48 7.80
CA ASP A 38 2.16 -8.39 8.87
C ASP A 38 3.59 -8.91 8.66
N GLY A 39 4.03 -9.07 7.40
CA GLY A 39 5.41 -9.42 7.04
C GLY A 39 6.45 -8.31 7.23
N LEU A 40 6.03 -7.05 7.43
CA LEU A 40 6.93 -5.92 7.66
C LEU A 40 7.41 -5.85 9.11
N ASP A 41 8.66 -5.45 9.29
CA ASP A 41 9.18 -5.11 10.61
C ASP A 41 8.56 -3.80 11.17
N VAL A 42 8.83 -3.51 12.44
CA VAL A 42 8.26 -2.33 13.13
C VAL A 42 8.65 -1.01 12.44
N LYS A 43 9.88 -0.90 11.93
CA LYS A 43 10.39 0.32 11.28
C LYS A 43 9.79 0.49 9.90
N GLU A 44 9.73 -0.58 9.12
CA GLU A 44 9.12 -0.65 7.80
C GLU A 44 7.63 -0.32 7.88
N ARG A 45 6.91 -0.92 8.83
CA ARG A 45 5.49 -0.63 9.07
C ARG A 45 5.26 0.83 9.44
N LEU A 46 6.08 1.41 10.32
CA LEU A 46 5.98 2.82 10.71
C LEU A 46 6.27 3.76 9.54
N ARG A 47 7.27 3.42 8.71
CA ARG A 47 7.63 4.16 7.51
C ARG A 47 6.51 4.10 6.47
N LEU A 48 5.93 2.92 6.24
CA LEU A 48 4.77 2.73 5.37
C LEU A 48 3.60 3.58 5.88
N ARG A 49 3.27 3.50 7.18
CA ARG A 49 2.18 4.30 7.76
C ARG A 49 2.34 5.80 7.49
N ARG A 50 3.50 6.37 7.82
CA ARG A 50 3.77 7.81 7.61
C ARG A 50 3.72 8.19 6.13
N THR A 51 4.20 7.32 5.26
CA THR A 51 4.16 7.51 3.80
C THR A 51 2.71 7.55 3.31
N LEU A 52 1.88 6.61 3.77
CA LEU A 52 0.45 6.54 3.43
C LEU A 52 -0.33 7.74 3.96
N GLU A 53 -0.15 8.10 5.24
CA GLU A 53 -0.77 9.28 5.88
C GLU A 53 -0.50 10.55 5.07
N ARG A 54 0.77 10.78 4.71
CA ARG A 54 1.17 11.96 3.94
C ARG A 54 0.54 11.93 2.55
N LEU A 55 0.67 10.82 1.82
CA LEU A 55 0.18 10.73 0.44
C LEU A 55 -1.35 10.85 0.36
N LEU A 56 -2.09 10.23 1.28
CA LEU A 56 -3.55 10.35 1.34
C LEU A 56 -4.01 11.78 1.64
N ALA A 57 -3.23 12.55 2.40
CA ALA A 57 -3.50 13.95 2.72
C ALA A 57 -3.16 14.91 1.57
N THR A 58 -2.11 14.64 0.80
CA THR A 58 -1.56 15.61 -0.17
C THR A 58 -1.82 15.28 -1.63
N CYS A 59 -2.11 14.02 -1.96
CA CYS A 59 -2.27 13.58 -3.35
C CYS A 59 -3.74 13.33 -3.71
N SER A 60 -4.09 13.70 -4.93
CA SER A 60 -5.35 13.30 -5.56
C SER A 60 -5.36 11.80 -5.90
N ASN A 61 -6.55 11.25 -6.10
CA ASN A 61 -6.74 9.85 -6.53
C ASN A 61 -5.94 9.49 -7.79
N ALA A 62 -5.81 10.42 -8.75
CA ALA A 62 -5.04 10.21 -9.98
C ALA A 62 -3.52 10.15 -9.71
N GLU A 63 -3.03 11.02 -8.81
CA GLU A 63 -1.62 10.98 -8.38
C GLU A 63 -1.30 9.71 -7.59
N LEU A 64 -2.23 9.26 -6.73
CA LEU A 64 -2.10 8.01 -6.00
C LEU A 64 -2.02 6.81 -6.95
N LYS A 65 -2.87 6.78 -8.00
CA LYS A 65 -2.79 5.77 -9.05
C LYS A 65 -1.40 5.74 -9.70
N GLY A 66 -0.80 6.91 -9.95
CA GLY A 66 0.52 7.03 -10.56
C GLY A 66 1.65 6.30 -9.80
N TYR A 67 1.47 6.01 -8.51
CA TYR A 67 2.44 5.22 -7.74
C TYR A 67 2.34 3.71 -7.99
N PHE A 68 1.23 3.23 -8.57
CA PHE A 68 1.04 1.85 -9.02
C PHE A 68 1.45 1.61 -10.47
N ASN A 69 1.82 2.66 -11.24
CA ASN A 69 2.21 2.55 -12.66
C ASN A 69 3.51 1.73 -12.91
N ARG A 70 4.06 1.07 -11.89
CA ARG A 70 5.23 0.18 -12.01
C ARG A 70 4.96 -1.23 -11.48
N SER A 71 3.78 -1.51 -10.94
CA SER A 71 3.31 -2.87 -10.70
C SER A 71 2.40 -3.28 -11.85
N GLY A 72 2.27 -4.58 -12.13
CA GLY A 72 1.31 -5.10 -13.12
C GLY A 72 -0.17 -4.71 -12.86
N ALA A 73 -0.42 -4.03 -11.73
CA ALA A 73 -1.70 -3.54 -11.24
C ALA A 73 -2.27 -2.34 -12.03
N GLU A 74 -1.46 -1.64 -12.84
CA GLU A 74 -1.88 -0.42 -13.55
C GLU A 74 -3.14 -0.63 -14.41
N ALA A 75 -3.26 -1.81 -15.01
CA ALA A 75 -4.39 -2.19 -15.87
C ALA A 75 -5.70 -2.44 -15.09
N PHE A 76 -5.60 -2.76 -13.80
CA PHE A 76 -6.74 -3.21 -12.98
C PHE A 76 -7.24 -2.15 -11.99
N ILE A 77 -6.39 -1.16 -11.66
CA ILE A 77 -6.71 -0.13 -10.66
C ILE A 77 -7.11 1.18 -11.34
N ASN A 78 -8.35 1.62 -11.11
CA ASN A 78 -8.77 2.99 -11.42
C ASN A 78 -8.36 3.97 -10.30
N ALA A 79 -8.49 5.28 -10.53
CA ALA A 79 -8.07 6.30 -9.55
C ALA A 79 -8.75 6.14 -8.17
N ARG A 80 -10.03 5.76 -8.14
CA ARG A 80 -10.76 5.50 -6.88
C ARG A 80 -10.22 4.26 -6.16
N GLY A 81 -9.94 3.19 -6.90
CA GLY A 81 -9.33 1.97 -6.38
C GLY A 81 -7.96 2.21 -5.77
N ALA A 82 -7.15 3.10 -6.36
CA ALA A 82 -5.84 3.46 -5.83
C ALA A 82 -5.94 4.07 -4.43
N ARG A 83 -6.88 4.99 -4.20
CA ARG A 83 -7.10 5.53 -2.86
C ARG A 83 -7.57 4.46 -1.87
N MET A 84 -8.50 3.59 -2.27
CA MET A 84 -8.99 2.50 -1.41
C MET A 84 -7.85 1.59 -0.95
N ILE A 85 -6.91 1.23 -1.84
CA ILE A 85 -5.74 0.41 -1.47
C ILE A 85 -4.88 1.11 -0.42
N PHE A 86 -4.60 2.40 -0.62
CA PHE A 86 -3.82 3.19 0.33
C PHE A 86 -4.52 3.28 1.70
N GLU A 87 -5.85 3.47 1.72
CA GLU A 87 -6.66 3.52 2.94
C GLU A 87 -6.68 2.17 3.66
N THR A 88 -6.82 1.06 2.93
CA THR A 88 -6.77 -0.30 3.48
C THR A 88 -5.39 -0.60 4.07
N ALA A 89 -4.31 -0.27 3.38
CA ALA A 89 -2.96 -0.42 3.91
C ALA A 89 -2.76 0.42 5.19
N LEU A 90 -3.27 1.66 5.20
CA LEU A 90 -3.19 2.54 6.37
C LEU A 90 -3.94 1.95 7.57
N LYS A 91 -5.13 1.42 7.35
CA LYS A 91 -5.93 0.73 8.37
C LYS A 91 -5.12 -0.39 9.03
N HIS A 92 -4.55 -1.31 8.25
CA HIS A 92 -3.79 -2.44 8.76
C HIS A 92 -2.50 -2.02 9.50
N THR A 93 -1.84 -0.94 9.06
CA THR A 93 -0.69 -0.38 9.81
C THR A 93 -1.07 0.29 11.14
N THR A 94 -2.35 0.64 11.34
CA THR A 94 -2.85 1.39 12.51
C THR A 94 -3.50 0.48 13.55
N GLU A 95 -4.39 -0.43 13.12
CA GLU A 95 -5.18 -1.30 14.02
C GLU A 95 -4.29 -2.24 14.86
N ARG A 96 -3.14 -2.64 14.33
CA ARG A 96 -2.21 -3.54 15.04
C ARG A 96 -1.39 -2.86 16.15
N ARG A 97 -1.46 -1.53 16.31
CA ARG A 97 -0.89 -0.83 17.49
C ARG A 97 -1.64 -1.18 18.79
N ASN A 98 -2.87 -1.68 18.69
CA ASN A 98 -3.72 -2.00 19.84
C ASN A 98 -3.67 -3.48 20.23
N ALA A 99 -2.82 -4.29 19.58
CA ALA A 99 -2.72 -5.74 19.80
C ALA A 99 -1.49 -6.16 20.64
N THR A 100 -0.81 -5.22 21.29
CA THR A 100 0.33 -5.45 22.20
C THR A 100 0.09 -4.81 23.53
#